data_AF-A0A6G4V4X6-F1
#
_entry.id   AF-A0A6G4V4X6-F1
#
_cell.length_a   1.000
_cell.length_b   1.000
_cell.length_c   1.000
_cell.angle_alpha   90.00
_cell.angle_beta   90.00
_cell.angle_gamma   90.00
#
_symmetry.space_group_name_H-M   'P 1'
#
loop_
_entity.id
_entity.type
_entity.pdbx_description
1 polymer ?
#
loop_
_entity_poly.entity_id
_entity_poly.type
_entity_poly.pdbx_seq_one_letter_code
_entity_poly.pdbx_strand_id
1 'polypeptide(L)'
;MDVRHRCPRVTAVLVLVCCSLYTFAAGRLRGRGDSWPRRRDAVFWLAGATLVCSVAVPWNAYLPPFAGHMARHLGAGMAAPLLVVLARPVTLALRAVPVAVRRTLVSVTRSRLVAVLAFPPVAAVIDVGGLWLLYRARLPHGVHESPWLYVHLFAAGTLFTFSVLALDPLRHRAGLPLRAGTLLAAAATHAVLAKSLYVAGPPGTAYTAADLHLASQVMYYGGDVVEIGLALVMAHQWYRAQGRALTRGTGRERRQPGPPHPVIHTCIPRKAHLGNLGRTAVPPRDGR
;
A
#
# COMPACT_ATOMS: atom_id res chain seq x y z
N MET A 1 2.13 -38.33 -15.39
CA MET A 1 3.32 -37.44 -15.38
C MET A 1 3.06 -36.06 -16.04
N ASP A 2 1.82 -35.56 -16.11
CA ASP A 2 1.48 -34.44 -17.01
C ASP A 2 1.10 -33.11 -16.32
N VAL A 3 0.93 -33.13 -14.99
CA VAL A 3 0.46 -31.95 -14.24
C VAL A 3 1.58 -30.93 -14.01
N ARG A 4 2.84 -31.37 -13.88
CA ARG A 4 4.00 -30.51 -13.56
C ARG A 4 4.37 -29.55 -14.70
N HIS A 5 4.13 -29.91 -15.96
CA HIS A 5 4.45 -29.06 -17.12
C HIS A 5 3.29 -28.16 -17.59
N ARG A 6 2.05 -28.50 -17.27
CA ARG A 6 0.86 -27.72 -17.66
C ARG A 6 0.67 -26.48 -16.78
N CYS A 7 0.99 -26.59 -15.49
CA CYS A 7 0.79 -25.51 -14.52
C CYS A 7 1.53 -24.20 -14.90
N PRO A 8 2.84 -24.18 -15.23
CA PRO A 8 3.54 -22.93 -15.54
C PRO A 8 3.07 -22.27 -16.84
N ARG A 9 2.69 -23.07 -17.85
CA ARG A 9 2.14 -22.55 -19.12
C ARG A 9 0.80 -21.86 -18.90
N VAL A 10 -0.07 -22.48 -18.10
CA VAL A 10 -1.39 -21.91 -17.74
C VAL A 10 -1.20 -20.61 -16.96
N THR A 11 -0.28 -20.58 -15.97
CA THR A 11 0.03 -19.35 -15.24
C THR A 11 0.54 -18.24 -16.16
N ALA A 12 1.45 -18.54 -17.09
CA ALA A 12 1.96 -17.56 -18.04
C ALA A 12 0.85 -16.99 -18.94
N VAL A 13 -0.02 -17.85 -19.48
CA VAL A 13 -1.17 -17.42 -20.30
C VAL A 13 -2.12 -16.54 -19.48
N LEU A 14 -2.47 -16.94 -18.26
CA LEU A 14 -3.33 -16.15 -17.38
C LEU A 14 -2.72 -14.79 -17.05
N VAL A 15 -1.42 -14.74 -16.74
CA VAL A 15 -0.70 -13.49 -16.48
C VAL A 15 -0.69 -12.58 -17.71
N LEU A 16 -0.43 -13.12 -18.89
CA LEU A 16 -0.47 -12.36 -20.15
C LEU A 16 -1.86 -11.79 -20.44
N VAL A 17 -2.91 -12.58 -20.24
CA VAL A 17 -4.30 -12.13 -20.37
C VAL A 17 -4.58 -11.00 -19.39
N CYS A 18 -4.21 -11.16 -18.11
CA CYS A 18 -4.38 -10.12 -17.08
C CYS A 18 -3.61 -8.83 -17.42
N CYS A 19 -2.35 -8.93 -17.89
CA CYS A 19 -1.54 -7.77 -18.29
C CYS A 19 -2.11 -7.05 -19.50
N SER A 20 -2.62 -7.81 -20.48
CA SER A 20 -3.28 -7.27 -21.67
C SER A 20 -4.58 -6.56 -21.31
N LEU A 21 -5.42 -7.17 -20.46
CA LEU A 21 -6.65 -6.55 -19.96
C LEU A 21 -6.37 -5.28 -19.14
N TYR A 22 -5.35 -5.32 -18.27
CA TYR A 22 -4.93 -4.16 -17.48
C TYR A 22 -4.50 -3.00 -18.39
N THR A 23 -3.62 -3.25 -19.36
CA THR A 23 -3.14 -2.21 -20.27
C THR A 23 -4.21 -1.70 -21.20
N PHE A 24 -5.12 -2.56 -21.67
CA PHE A 24 -6.30 -2.17 -22.43
C PHE A 24 -7.22 -1.24 -21.60
N ALA A 25 -7.54 -1.62 -20.37
CA ALA A 25 -8.35 -0.79 -19.47
C ALA A 25 -7.68 0.55 -19.17
N ALA A 26 -6.37 0.56 -18.93
CA ALA A 26 -5.58 1.77 -18.76
C ALA A 26 -5.53 2.63 -20.02
N GLY A 27 -5.46 2.01 -21.21
CA GLY A 27 -5.51 2.68 -22.52
C GLY A 27 -6.86 3.36 -22.75
N ARG A 28 -7.96 2.65 -22.49
CA ARG A 28 -9.32 3.21 -22.56
C ARG A 28 -9.52 4.37 -21.60
N LEU A 29 -8.96 4.29 -20.39
CA LEU A 29 -9.01 5.37 -19.41
C LEU A 29 -8.26 6.62 -19.91
N ARG A 30 -7.04 6.44 -20.42
CA ARG A 30 -6.24 7.53 -21.03
C ARG A 30 -6.94 8.16 -22.24
N GLY A 31 -7.58 7.35 -23.08
CA GLY A 31 -8.34 7.84 -24.24
C GLY A 31 -9.55 8.70 -23.87
N ARG A 32 -10.06 8.60 -22.63
CA ARG A 32 -11.12 9.47 -22.10
C ARG A 32 -10.60 10.79 -21.51
N GLY A 33 -9.30 11.03 -21.55
CA GLY A 33 -8.65 12.21 -20.95
C GLY A 33 -8.24 12.05 -19.49
N ASP A 34 -8.44 10.88 -18.88
CA ASP A 34 -8.02 10.64 -17.49
C ASP A 34 -6.50 10.45 -17.38
N SER A 35 -5.90 11.11 -16.39
CA SER A 35 -4.46 11.03 -16.13
C SER A 35 -4.07 9.71 -15.45
N TRP A 36 -3.78 8.67 -16.24
CA TRP A 36 -3.21 7.40 -15.76
C TRP A 36 -1.71 7.28 -16.09
N PRO A 37 -0.81 7.22 -15.09
CA PRO A 37 0.64 7.16 -15.34
C PRO A 37 1.08 5.85 -16.01
N ARG A 38 1.81 5.94 -17.14
CA ARG A 38 2.39 4.77 -17.84
C ARG A 38 3.29 3.90 -16.97
N ARG A 39 3.92 4.48 -15.94
CA ARG A 39 4.73 3.73 -14.96
C ARG A 39 3.93 2.61 -14.26
N ARG A 40 2.61 2.75 -14.10
CA ARG A 40 1.78 1.71 -13.47
C ARG A 40 1.61 0.51 -14.37
N ASP A 41 1.54 0.72 -15.68
CA ASP A 41 1.54 -0.35 -16.67
C ASP A 41 2.86 -1.14 -16.58
N ALA A 42 4.01 -0.44 -16.58
CA ALA A 42 5.32 -1.06 -16.45
C ALA A 42 5.47 -1.87 -15.15
N VAL A 43 5.03 -1.31 -14.01
CA VAL A 43 5.05 -2.00 -12.72
C VAL A 43 4.16 -3.25 -12.73
N PHE A 44 2.99 -3.20 -13.39
CA PHE A 44 2.11 -4.37 -13.49
C PHE A 44 2.70 -5.47 -14.37
N TRP A 45 3.31 -5.12 -15.50
CA TRP A 45 4.04 -6.06 -16.34
C TRP A 45 5.24 -6.68 -15.61
N LEU A 46 5.98 -5.88 -14.85
CA LEU A 46 7.06 -6.39 -14.00
C LEU A 46 6.53 -7.35 -12.93
N ALA A 47 5.38 -7.05 -12.33
CA ALA A 47 4.72 -7.96 -11.37
C ALA A 47 4.38 -9.31 -12.01
N GLY A 48 3.79 -9.28 -13.21
CA GLY A 48 3.47 -10.47 -13.98
C GLY A 48 4.71 -11.27 -14.37
N ALA A 49 5.76 -10.60 -14.84
CA ALA A 49 7.04 -11.22 -15.18
C ALA A 49 7.67 -11.89 -13.95
N THR A 50 7.71 -11.20 -12.80
CA THR A 50 8.21 -11.77 -11.54
C THR A 50 7.42 -13.02 -11.16
N LEU A 51 6.09 -12.98 -11.20
CA LEU A 51 5.24 -14.12 -10.87
C LEU A 51 5.49 -15.31 -11.81
N VAL A 52 5.60 -15.07 -13.11
CA VAL A 52 5.91 -16.12 -14.10
C VAL A 52 7.30 -16.68 -13.85
N CYS A 53 8.31 -15.84 -13.62
CA CYS A 53 9.67 -16.30 -13.30
C CYS A 53 9.69 -17.16 -12.02
N SER A 54 8.93 -16.79 -10.99
CA SER A 54 8.84 -17.57 -9.75
C SER A 54 8.28 -18.98 -9.96
N VAL A 55 7.34 -19.17 -10.88
CA VAL A 55 6.66 -20.46 -11.07
C VAL A 55 7.25 -21.28 -12.23
N ALA A 56 7.71 -20.62 -13.30
CA ALA A 56 8.12 -21.26 -14.54
C ALA A 56 9.62 -21.57 -14.61
N VAL A 57 10.48 -20.85 -13.87
CA VAL A 57 11.93 -21.10 -13.88
C VAL A 57 12.24 -22.39 -13.11
N PRO A 58 13.05 -23.30 -13.68
CA PRO A 58 13.52 -24.49 -12.96
C PRO A 58 14.64 -24.10 -11.99
N TRP A 59 14.30 -23.44 -10.88
CA TRP A 59 15.27 -22.97 -9.89
C TRP A 59 16.18 -24.06 -9.34
N ASN A 60 15.71 -25.30 -9.30
CA ASN A 60 16.49 -26.47 -8.89
C ASN A 60 17.61 -26.86 -9.87
N ALA A 61 17.62 -26.29 -11.08
CA ALA A 61 18.75 -26.43 -12.01
C ALA A 61 19.91 -25.49 -11.66
N TYR A 62 19.65 -24.42 -10.90
CA TYR A 62 20.63 -23.38 -10.57
C TYR A 62 20.95 -23.31 -9.08
N LEU A 63 20.01 -23.73 -8.23
CA LEU A 63 20.09 -23.70 -6.78
C LEU A 63 19.80 -25.09 -6.22
N PRO A 64 20.37 -25.40 -5.03
CA PRO A 64 19.94 -26.55 -4.24
C PRO A 64 18.41 -26.60 -4.04
N PRO A 65 17.81 -27.79 -3.85
CA PRO A 65 16.36 -27.96 -3.86
C PRO A 65 15.59 -27.02 -2.92
N PHE A 66 16.05 -26.86 -1.68
CA PHE A 66 15.37 -26.04 -0.69
C PHE A 66 15.60 -24.54 -0.94
N ALA A 67 16.83 -24.13 -1.28
CA ALA A 67 17.12 -22.75 -1.69
C ALA A 67 16.33 -22.34 -2.93
N GLY A 68 16.21 -23.23 -3.92
CA GLY A 68 15.38 -23.02 -5.09
C GLY A 68 13.89 -22.92 -4.74
N HIS A 69 13.40 -23.67 -3.76
CA HIS A 69 12.04 -23.51 -3.24
C HIS A 69 11.84 -22.13 -2.59
N MET A 70 12.80 -21.66 -1.79
CA MET A 70 12.76 -20.32 -1.18
C MET A 70 12.74 -19.19 -2.20
N ALA A 71 13.51 -19.30 -3.29
CA ALA A 71 13.49 -18.32 -4.37
C ALA A 71 12.10 -18.22 -5.05
N ARG A 72 11.46 -19.37 -5.32
CA ARG A 72 10.08 -19.41 -5.84
C ARG A 72 9.09 -18.79 -4.86
N HIS A 73 9.20 -19.18 -3.59
CA HIS A 73 8.37 -18.69 -2.51
C HIS A 73 8.44 -17.17 -2.37
N LEU A 74 9.65 -16.62 -2.29
CA LEU A 74 9.88 -15.18 -2.12
C LEU A 74 9.31 -14.38 -3.29
N GLY A 75 9.56 -14.86 -4.53
CA GLY A 75 9.10 -14.16 -5.72
C GLY A 75 7.58 -14.17 -5.86
N ALA A 76 6.93 -15.32 -5.61
CA ALA A 76 5.48 -15.46 -5.70
C ALA A 76 4.74 -14.87 -4.49
N GLY A 77 5.31 -14.96 -3.29
CA GLY A 77 4.66 -14.58 -2.03
C GLY A 77 4.89 -13.15 -1.59
N MET A 78 6.00 -12.54 -1.99
CA MET A 78 6.36 -11.19 -1.51
C MET A 78 6.58 -10.21 -2.67
N ALA A 79 7.48 -10.54 -3.60
CA ALA A 79 7.89 -9.61 -4.64
C ALA A 79 6.77 -9.31 -5.65
N ALA A 80 6.12 -10.34 -6.21
CA ALA A 80 5.02 -10.16 -7.15
C ALA A 80 3.81 -9.44 -6.50
N PRO A 81 3.35 -9.84 -5.29
CA PRO A 81 2.29 -9.11 -4.58
C PRO A 81 2.57 -7.62 -4.35
N LEU A 82 3.79 -7.27 -3.94
CA LEU A 82 4.19 -5.87 -3.79
C LEU A 82 3.96 -5.08 -5.09
N LEU A 83 4.50 -5.59 -6.20
CA LEU A 83 4.40 -4.94 -7.50
C LEU A 83 2.95 -4.86 -7.99
N VAL A 84 2.15 -5.91 -7.80
CA VAL A 84 0.73 -5.92 -8.16
C VAL A 84 -0.02 -4.82 -7.43
N VAL A 85 0.16 -4.68 -6.11
CA VAL A 85 -0.53 -3.65 -5.32
C VAL A 85 -0.07 -2.24 -5.71
N LEU A 86 1.21 -2.05 -6.01
CA LEU A 86 1.76 -0.76 -6.48
C LEU A 86 1.16 -0.30 -7.82
N ALA A 87 0.77 -1.24 -8.69
CA ALA A 87 0.08 -0.92 -9.94
C ALA A 87 -1.37 -0.42 -9.74
N ARG A 88 -1.94 -0.54 -8.53
CA ARG A 88 -3.31 -0.12 -8.17
C ARG A 88 -4.40 -0.70 -9.09
N PRO A 89 -4.44 -2.03 -9.32
CA PRO A 89 -5.40 -2.67 -10.20
C PRO A 89 -6.84 -2.45 -9.75
N VAL A 90 -7.09 -2.39 -8.44
CA VAL A 90 -8.44 -2.14 -7.89
C VAL A 90 -8.92 -0.73 -8.24
N THR A 91 -8.06 0.29 -8.10
CA THR A 91 -8.40 1.65 -8.55
C THR A 91 -8.70 1.69 -10.05
N LEU A 92 -7.92 0.96 -10.87
CA LEU A 92 -8.16 0.90 -12.32
C LEU A 92 -9.52 0.25 -12.62
N ALA A 93 -9.82 -0.89 -12.01
CA ALA A 93 -11.09 -1.59 -12.16
C ALA A 93 -12.28 -0.70 -11.79
N LEU A 94 -12.21 0.01 -10.67
CA LEU A 94 -13.28 0.92 -10.24
C LEU A 94 -13.52 2.10 -11.20
N ARG A 95 -12.52 2.51 -11.97
CA ARG A 95 -12.62 3.63 -12.93
C ARG A 95 -12.96 3.19 -14.35
N ALA A 96 -12.49 2.02 -14.76
CA ALA A 96 -12.68 1.51 -16.13
C ALA A 96 -14.08 0.91 -16.35
N VAL A 97 -14.67 0.36 -15.28
CA VAL A 97 -15.89 -0.46 -15.34
C VAL A 97 -17.19 0.41 -15.36
N PRO A 98 -18.25 -0.02 -16.07
CA PRO A 98 -19.55 0.67 -16.09
C PRO A 98 -20.17 0.85 -14.71
N VAL A 99 -21.06 1.84 -14.57
CA VAL A 99 -21.68 2.23 -13.28
C VAL A 99 -22.36 1.07 -12.56
N ALA A 100 -23.05 0.19 -13.30
CA ALA A 100 -23.76 -0.96 -12.73
C ALA A 100 -22.80 -1.94 -12.03
N VAL A 101 -21.74 -2.38 -12.72
CA VAL A 101 -20.73 -3.29 -12.16
C VAL A 101 -19.87 -2.59 -11.11
N ARG A 102 -19.63 -1.27 -11.24
CA ARG A 102 -18.97 -0.47 -10.21
C ARG A 102 -19.74 -0.48 -8.88
N ARG A 103 -21.07 -0.42 -8.89
CA ARG A 103 -21.88 -0.51 -7.67
C ARG A 103 -21.68 -1.85 -6.96
N THR A 104 -21.66 -2.95 -7.70
CA THR A 104 -21.39 -4.29 -7.14
C THR A 104 -19.98 -4.38 -6.56
N LEU A 105 -18.96 -3.91 -7.28
CA LEU A 105 -17.57 -3.85 -6.78
C LEU A 105 -17.45 -3.01 -5.51
N VAL A 106 -18.11 -1.86 -5.46
CA VAL A 106 -18.13 -1.01 -4.26
C VAL A 106 -18.86 -1.70 -3.11
N SER A 107 -19.93 -2.45 -3.39
CA SER A 107 -20.64 -3.24 -2.37
C SER A 107 -19.73 -4.33 -1.78
N VAL A 108 -19.05 -5.10 -2.63
CA VAL A 108 -18.11 -6.17 -2.20
C VAL A 108 -16.96 -5.59 -1.39
N THR A 109 -16.33 -4.50 -1.85
CA THR A 109 -15.24 -3.83 -1.14
C THR A 109 -15.67 -3.19 0.19
N ARG A 110 -16.97 -2.94 0.38
CA ARG A 110 -17.56 -2.47 1.64
C ARG A 110 -18.07 -3.59 2.55
N SER A 111 -17.99 -4.85 2.13
CA SER A 111 -18.44 -5.98 2.94
C SER A 111 -17.63 -6.11 4.23
N ARG A 112 -18.25 -6.66 5.28
CA ARG A 112 -17.58 -6.92 6.56
C ARG A 112 -16.41 -7.87 6.41
N LEU A 113 -16.53 -8.87 5.53
CA LEU A 113 -15.47 -9.83 5.24
C LEU A 113 -14.23 -9.12 4.70
N VAL A 114 -14.39 -8.25 3.69
CA VAL A 114 -13.26 -7.47 3.15
C VAL A 114 -12.70 -6.51 4.20
N ALA A 115 -13.53 -5.92 5.07
CA ALA A 115 -13.05 -5.06 6.15
C ALA A 115 -12.19 -5.82 7.17
N VAL A 116 -12.56 -7.07 7.52
CA VAL A 116 -11.78 -7.93 8.42
C VAL A 116 -10.50 -8.40 7.75
N LEU A 117 -10.58 -8.88 6.50
CA LEU A 117 -9.40 -9.36 5.76
C LEU A 117 -8.42 -8.22 5.43
N ALA A 118 -8.91 -7.00 5.18
CA ALA A 118 -8.07 -5.83 4.94
C ALA A 118 -7.56 -5.18 6.24
N PHE A 119 -7.89 -5.73 7.42
CA PHE A 119 -7.31 -5.28 8.68
C PHE A 119 -5.85 -5.77 8.77
N PRO A 120 -4.85 -4.88 8.90
CA PRO A 120 -3.45 -5.28 8.74
C PRO A 120 -3.00 -6.42 9.66
N PRO A 121 -3.34 -6.43 10.97
CA PRO A 121 -2.98 -7.56 11.84
C PRO A 121 -3.56 -8.90 11.38
N VAL A 122 -4.80 -8.93 10.89
CA VAL A 122 -5.42 -10.16 10.38
C VAL A 122 -4.71 -10.63 9.12
N ALA A 123 -4.43 -9.71 8.20
CA ALA A 123 -3.69 -10.04 6.97
C ALA A 123 -2.27 -10.56 7.29
N ALA A 124 -1.59 -9.98 8.28
CA ALA A 124 -0.28 -10.43 8.74
C ALA A 124 -0.31 -11.83 9.36
N VAL A 125 -1.36 -12.14 10.14
CA VAL A 125 -1.55 -13.49 10.71
C VAL A 125 -1.83 -14.51 9.61
N ILE A 126 -2.62 -14.17 8.59
CA ILE A 126 -2.88 -15.08 7.47
C ILE A 126 -1.58 -15.34 6.68
N ASP A 127 -0.79 -14.30 6.46
CA ASP A 127 0.45 -14.37 5.68
C ASP A 127 1.58 -15.07 6.45
N VAL A 128 2.06 -14.45 7.53
CA VAL A 128 3.20 -14.96 8.31
C VAL A 128 2.80 -16.16 9.16
N GLY A 129 1.55 -16.24 9.64
CA GLY A 129 1.06 -17.43 10.36
C GLY A 129 0.90 -18.64 9.44
N GLY A 130 0.42 -18.43 8.21
CA GLY A 130 0.40 -19.48 7.18
C GLY A 130 1.81 -19.98 6.84
N LEU A 131 2.76 -19.05 6.72
CA LEU A 131 4.17 -19.34 6.52
C LEU A 131 4.79 -20.14 7.67
N TRP A 132 4.52 -19.71 8.91
CA TRP A 132 5.02 -20.38 10.11
C TRP A 132 4.49 -21.80 10.22
N LEU A 133 3.19 -21.99 9.97
CA LEU A 133 2.57 -23.30 9.95
C LEU A 133 3.19 -24.18 8.86
N LEU A 134 3.43 -23.62 7.67
CA LEU A 134 4.05 -24.33 6.56
C LEU A 134 5.43 -24.91 6.91
N TYR A 135 6.26 -24.15 7.61
CA TYR A 135 7.66 -24.55 7.84
C TYR A 135 7.92 -25.19 9.20
N ARG A 136 7.03 -24.99 10.18
CA ARG A 136 7.21 -25.51 11.54
C ARG A 136 6.25 -26.62 11.93
N ALA A 137 5.09 -26.74 11.27
CA ALA A 137 4.21 -27.88 11.49
C ALA A 137 4.70 -29.12 10.73
N ARG A 138 4.35 -30.30 11.25
CA ARG A 138 4.51 -31.57 10.51
C ARG A 138 3.39 -31.66 9.48
N LEU A 139 3.63 -31.14 8.28
CA LEU A 139 2.68 -31.23 7.18
C LEU A 139 2.82 -32.54 6.40
N PRO A 140 1.74 -33.05 5.79
CA PRO A 140 1.79 -34.19 4.89
C PRO A 140 2.81 -33.99 3.76
N HIS A 141 3.48 -35.08 3.36
CA HIS A 141 4.41 -35.08 2.24
C HIS A 141 3.70 -34.56 0.96
N GLY A 142 4.30 -33.58 0.28
CA GLY A 142 3.78 -33.02 -0.97
C GLY A 142 3.00 -31.70 -0.85
N VAL A 143 2.71 -31.21 0.37
CA VAL A 143 2.05 -29.90 0.54
C VAL A 143 2.87 -28.76 -0.07
N HIS A 144 4.21 -28.81 0.06
CA HIS A 144 5.13 -27.83 -0.52
C HIS A 144 5.15 -27.82 -2.06
N GLU A 145 4.69 -28.90 -2.70
CA GLU A 145 4.62 -29.02 -4.16
C GLU A 145 3.22 -28.72 -4.72
N SER A 146 2.25 -28.47 -3.84
CA SER A 146 0.87 -28.22 -4.26
C SER A 146 0.74 -26.85 -4.97
N PRO A 147 0.10 -26.78 -6.16
CA PRO A 147 -0.16 -25.51 -6.82
C PRO A 147 -1.03 -24.58 -5.97
N TRP A 148 -1.88 -25.15 -5.12
CA TRP A 148 -2.74 -24.41 -4.18
C TRP A 148 -1.95 -23.65 -3.13
N LEU A 149 -0.76 -24.14 -2.75
CA LEU A 149 0.11 -23.43 -1.82
C LEU A 149 0.61 -22.13 -2.43
N TYR A 150 1.05 -22.14 -3.69
CA TYR A 150 1.51 -20.92 -4.37
C TYR A 150 0.37 -19.93 -4.59
N VAL A 151 -0.85 -20.42 -4.88
CA VAL A 151 -2.05 -19.57 -4.95
C VAL A 151 -2.34 -18.94 -3.59
N HIS A 152 -2.33 -19.73 -2.51
CA HIS A 152 -2.53 -19.23 -1.16
C HIS A 152 -1.48 -18.20 -0.78
N LEU A 153 -0.20 -18.49 -1.06
CA LEU A 153 0.92 -17.61 -0.75
C LEU A 153 0.83 -16.28 -1.49
N PHE A 154 0.54 -16.32 -2.80
CA PHE A 154 0.34 -15.11 -3.59
C PHE A 154 -0.87 -14.31 -3.08
N ALA A 155 -1.97 -14.99 -2.73
CA ALA A 155 -3.18 -14.35 -2.21
C ALA A 155 -2.95 -13.72 -0.83
N ALA A 156 -2.28 -14.42 0.08
CA ALA A 156 -1.95 -13.96 1.42
C ALA A 156 -0.99 -12.77 1.37
N GLY A 157 0.08 -12.85 0.59
CA GLY A 157 1.02 -11.75 0.40
C GLY A 157 0.38 -10.53 -0.27
N THR A 158 -0.54 -10.75 -1.23
CA THR A 158 -1.30 -9.65 -1.85
C THR A 158 -2.23 -9.00 -0.84
N LEU A 159 -2.89 -9.79 0.00
CA LEU A 159 -3.78 -9.29 1.06
C LEU A 159 -2.99 -8.49 2.10
N PHE A 160 -1.85 -9.01 2.57
CA PHE A 160 -0.95 -8.34 3.50
C PHE A 160 -0.46 -7.01 2.92
N THR A 161 0.12 -7.03 1.73
CA THR A 161 0.60 -5.83 1.03
C THR A 161 -0.53 -4.81 0.84
N PHE A 162 -1.72 -5.27 0.44
CA PHE A 162 -2.88 -4.41 0.24
C PHE A 162 -3.32 -3.73 1.55
N SER A 163 -3.37 -4.48 2.65
CA SER A 163 -3.73 -3.96 3.98
C SER A 163 -2.69 -2.96 4.50
N VAL A 164 -1.40 -3.24 4.30
CA VAL A 164 -0.28 -2.42 4.78
C VAL A 164 -0.09 -1.18 3.94
N LEU A 165 -0.25 -1.23 2.62
CA LEU A 165 -0.07 -0.06 1.74
C LEU A 165 -1.32 0.79 1.60
N ALA A 166 -2.52 0.22 1.78
CA ALA A 166 -3.83 0.90 1.74
C ALA A 166 -3.96 1.96 0.62
N LEU A 167 -3.41 1.67 -0.56
CA LEU A 167 -3.36 2.58 -1.72
C LEU A 167 -4.76 2.81 -2.29
N ASP A 168 -5.62 1.79 -2.24
CA ASP A 168 -6.96 1.81 -2.82
C ASP A 168 -8.01 2.35 -1.84
N PRO A 169 -9.13 2.91 -2.35
CA PRO A 169 -10.14 3.54 -1.51
C PRO A 169 -10.93 2.51 -0.68
N LEU A 170 -10.44 2.21 0.52
CA LEU A 170 -11.14 1.42 1.53
C LEU A 170 -11.96 2.32 2.47
N ARG A 171 -13.13 1.84 2.90
CA ARG A 171 -14.01 2.53 3.86
C ARG A 171 -13.33 2.72 5.21
N HIS A 172 -12.60 1.70 5.68
CA HIS A 172 -11.87 1.72 6.94
C HIS A 172 -10.38 1.60 6.63
N ARG A 173 -9.67 2.73 6.72
CA ARG A 173 -8.22 2.74 6.61
C ARG A 173 -7.63 2.69 8.00
N ALA A 174 -6.88 1.64 8.29
CA ALA A 174 -6.08 1.57 9.50
C ALA A 174 -5.12 2.77 9.59
N GLY A 175 -4.93 3.30 10.80
CA GLY A 175 -3.97 4.37 11.05
C GLY A 175 -2.56 3.95 10.65
N LEU A 176 -1.73 4.92 10.26
CA LEU A 176 -0.31 4.68 9.97
C LEU A 176 0.43 3.93 11.09
N PRO A 177 0.28 4.25 12.40
CA PRO A 177 1.04 3.54 13.44
C PRO A 177 0.67 2.06 13.50
N LEU A 178 -0.61 1.70 13.33
CA LEU A 178 -1.04 0.30 13.31
C LEU A 178 -0.45 -0.44 12.11
N ARG A 179 -0.48 0.18 10.93
CA ARG A 179 0.10 -0.41 9.70
C ARG A 179 1.61 -0.59 9.82
N ALA A 180 2.31 0.40 10.35
CA ALA A 180 3.75 0.35 10.56
C ALA A 180 4.15 -0.67 11.63
N GLY A 181 3.43 -0.72 12.76
CA GLY A 181 3.64 -1.73 13.79
C GLY A 181 3.36 -3.15 13.28
N THR A 182 2.32 -3.32 12.46
CA THR A 182 2.02 -4.61 11.83
C THR A 182 3.14 -5.03 10.87
N LEU A 183 3.60 -4.12 10.02
CA LEU A 183 4.71 -4.40 9.10
C LEU A 183 5.98 -4.81 9.87
N LEU A 184 6.31 -4.07 10.93
CA LEU A 184 7.48 -4.37 11.77
C LEU A 184 7.34 -5.73 12.47
N ALA A 185 6.16 -6.05 13.01
CA ALA A 185 5.91 -7.34 13.67
C ALA A 185 5.97 -8.52 12.69
N ALA A 186 5.41 -8.34 11.49
CA ALA A 186 5.46 -9.32 10.42
C ALA A 186 6.92 -9.56 9.96
N ALA A 187 7.65 -8.48 9.70
CA ALA A 187 9.08 -8.50 9.35
C ALA A 187 9.92 -9.22 10.39
N ALA A 188 9.76 -8.86 11.68
CA ALA A 188 10.47 -9.50 12.77
C ALA A 188 10.16 -11.01 12.84
N THR A 189 8.90 -11.39 12.67
CA THR A 189 8.48 -12.79 12.71
C THR A 189 9.04 -13.58 11.52
N HIS A 190 9.04 -12.99 10.32
CA HIS A 190 9.63 -13.57 9.13
C HIS A 190 11.15 -13.75 9.27
N ALA A 191 11.85 -12.73 9.78
CA ALA A 191 13.28 -12.78 10.07
C ALA A 191 13.62 -13.87 11.10
N VAL A 192 12.82 -14.02 12.16
CA VAL A 192 12.96 -15.09 13.16
C VAL A 192 12.74 -16.46 12.52
N LEU A 193 11.73 -16.61 11.66
CA LEU A 193 11.48 -17.86 10.95
C LEU A 193 12.66 -18.24 10.06
N ALA A 194 13.21 -17.29 9.31
CA ALA A 194 14.38 -17.53 8.45
C ALA A 194 15.62 -17.96 9.23
N LYS A 195 15.89 -17.32 10.37
CA LYS A 195 16.96 -17.75 11.29
C LYS A 195 16.69 -19.11 11.92
N SER A 196 15.44 -19.44 12.23
CA SER A 196 15.10 -20.76 12.78
C SER A 196 15.38 -21.89 11.78
N LEU A 197 15.12 -21.64 10.49
CA LEU A 197 15.43 -22.59 9.41
C LEU A 197 16.92 -22.78 9.17
N TYR A 198 17.74 -21.80 9.58
CA TYR A 198 19.20 -21.89 9.46
C TYR A 198 19.74 -22.96 10.40
N VAL A 199 19.14 -23.08 11.59
CA VAL A 199 19.54 -24.06 12.62
C VAL A 199 18.88 -25.42 12.38
N ALA A 200 17.60 -25.43 12.01
CA ALA A 200 16.84 -26.67 11.86
C ALA A 200 15.88 -26.58 10.67
N GLY A 201 16.05 -27.50 9.72
CA GLY A 201 15.15 -27.65 8.59
C GLY A 201 13.71 -28.00 8.98
N PRO A 202 12.77 -27.93 8.03
CA PRO A 202 11.38 -28.31 8.25
C PRO A 202 11.27 -29.76 8.77
N PRO A 203 10.37 -30.05 9.72
CA PRO A 203 10.20 -31.40 10.26
C PRO A 203 9.94 -32.44 9.16
N GLY A 204 10.65 -33.57 9.20
CA GLY A 204 10.46 -34.64 8.22
C GLY A 204 11.16 -34.42 6.87
N THR A 205 12.10 -33.47 6.81
CA THR A 205 12.96 -33.24 5.63
C THR A 205 14.44 -33.51 5.97
N ALA A 206 15.19 -34.01 4.99
CA ALA A 206 16.62 -34.32 5.12
C ALA A 206 17.42 -33.51 4.08
N TYR A 207 17.46 -32.19 4.26
CA TYR A 207 18.28 -31.30 3.44
C TYR A 207 19.72 -31.23 3.97
N THR A 208 20.68 -30.99 3.09
CA THR A 208 22.07 -30.75 3.50
C THR A 208 22.19 -29.44 4.28
N ALA A 209 23.16 -29.34 5.20
CA ALA A 209 23.38 -28.12 5.96
C ALA A 209 23.67 -26.90 5.06
N ALA A 210 24.40 -27.12 3.96
CA ALA A 210 24.69 -26.07 2.98
C ALA A 210 23.42 -25.54 2.28
N ASP A 211 22.49 -26.44 1.90
CA ASP A 211 21.20 -26.06 1.30
C ASP A 211 20.33 -25.29 2.31
N LEU A 212 20.26 -25.76 3.57
CA LEU A 212 19.54 -25.06 4.65
C LEU A 212 20.06 -23.65 4.88
N HIS A 213 21.38 -23.47 5.02
CA HIS A 213 21.98 -22.17 5.23
C HIS A 213 21.69 -21.21 4.06
N LEU A 214 21.86 -21.68 2.82
CA LEU A 214 21.60 -20.88 1.63
C LEU A 214 20.11 -20.51 1.52
N ALA A 215 19.21 -21.46 1.73
CA ALA A 215 17.78 -21.22 1.69
C ALA A 215 17.33 -20.21 2.74
N SER A 216 17.85 -20.32 3.96
CA SER A 216 17.60 -19.37 5.04
C SER A 216 18.14 -17.97 4.72
N GLN A 217 19.31 -17.87 4.11
CA GLN A 217 19.86 -16.58 3.68
C GLN A 217 19.02 -15.94 2.58
N VAL A 218 18.59 -16.72 1.57
CA VAL A 218 17.68 -16.24 0.52
C VAL A 218 16.38 -15.73 1.11
N MET A 219 15.78 -16.48 2.05
CA MET A 219 14.55 -16.06 2.70
C MET A 219 14.74 -14.81 3.57
N TYR A 220 15.82 -14.75 4.35
CA TYR A 220 16.12 -13.62 5.23
C TYR A 220 16.39 -12.33 4.45
N TYR A 221 17.42 -12.32 3.60
CA TYR A 221 17.81 -11.12 2.87
C TYR A 221 16.80 -10.74 1.79
N GLY A 222 16.22 -11.74 1.12
CA GLY A 222 15.19 -11.51 0.14
C GLY A 222 13.91 -10.93 0.75
N GLY A 223 13.52 -11.41 1.93
CA GLY A 223 12.41 -10.87 2.72
C GLY A 223 12.65 -9.42 3.11
N ASP A 224 13.81 -9.14 3.72
CA ASP A 224 14.22 -7.80 4.15
C ASP A 224 14.12 -6.78 3.00
N VAL A 225 14.58 -7.14 1.79
CA VAL A 225 14.50 -6.25 0.62
C VAL A 225 13.05 -5.86 0.30
N VAL A 226 12.12 -6.83 0.32
CA VAL A 226 10.70 -6.55 0.03
C VAL A 226 10.05 -5.75 1.15
N GLU A 227 10.34 -6.09 2.40
CA GLU A 227 9.80 -5.42 3.59
C GLU A 227 10.28 -3.97 3.72
N ILE A 228 11.56 -3.73 3.45
CA ILE A 228 12.13 -2.38 3.31
C ILE A 228 11.42 -1.64 2.17
N GLY A 229 11.17 -2.30 1.03
CA GLY A 229 10.39 -1.76 -0.07
C GLY A 229 8.99 -1.29 0.36
N LEU A 230 8.26 -2.11 1.13
CA LEU A 230 6.95 -1.73 1.71
C LEU A 230 7.09 -0.53 2.64
N ALA A 231 8.09 -0.56 3.53
CA ALA A 231 8.34 0.51 4.50
C ALA A 231 8.64 1.84 3.79
N LEU A 232 9.50 1.83 2.75
CA LEU A 232 9.83 3.01 1.94
C LEU A 232 8.59 3.57 1.24
N VAL A 233 7.76 2.71 0.64
CA VAL A 233 6.52 3.15 0.00
C VAL A 233 5.58 3.79 1.02
N MET A 234 5.44 3.19 2.20
CA MET A 234 4.60 3.72 3.28
C MET A 234 5.14 5.05 3.82
N ALA A 235 6.45 5.16 4.04
CA ALA A 235 7.11 6.40 4.45
C ALA A 235 6.92 7.51 3.40
N HIS A 236 7.07 7.18 2.11
CA HIS A 236 6.84 8.11 1.01
C HIS A 236 5.38 8.61 0.97
N GLN A 237 4.41 7.73 1.21
CA GLN A 237 2.99 8.10 1.30
C GLN A 237 2.74 9.09 2.44
N TRP A 238 3.32 8.83 3.62
CA TRP A 238 3.18 9.70 4.78
C TRP A 238 3.84 11.05 4.53
N TYR A 239 5.07 11.07 4.04
CA TYR A 239 5.79 12.30 3.71
C TYR A 239 5.01 13.19 2.74
N ARG A 240 4.45 12.61 1.67
CA ARG A 240 3.59 13.34 0.72
C ARG A 240 2.25 13.79 1.29
N ALA A 241 1.72 13.10 2.30
CA ALA A 241 0.50 13.52 2.99
C ALA A 241 0.78 14.72 3.90
N GLN A 242 1.88 14.68 4.66
CA GLN A 242 2.30 15.76 5.54
C GLN A 242 2.68 17.02 4.78
N GLY A 243 3.46 16.90 3.69
CA GLY A 243 3.78 18.05 2.85
C GLY A 243 2.54 18.78 2.32
N ARG A 244 1.52 18.03 1.88
CA ARG A 244 0.23 18.61 1.44
C ARG A 244 -0.54 19.27 2.58
N ALA A 245 -0.45 18.76 3.81
CA ALA A 245 -1.09 19.37 4.96
C ALA A 245 -0.43 20.71 5.32
N LEU A 246 0.91 20.78 5.28
CA LEU A 246 1.69 21.99 5.53
C LEU A 246 1.39 23.09 4.48
N THR A 247 1.34 22.76 3.20
CA THR A 247 0.98 23.72 2.14
C THR A 247 -0.46 24.26 2.29
N ARG A 248 -1.38 23.44 2.81
CA ARG A 248 -2.76 23.88 3.08
C ARG A 248 -2.85 24.78 4.30
N GLY A 249 -2.09 24.51 5.36
CA GLY A 249 -2.02 25.32 6.56
C GLY A 249 -1.53 26.73 6.25
N THR A 250 -0.40 26.84 5.56
CA THR A 250 0.18 28.12 5.10
C THR A 250 -0.75 28.91 4.17
N GLY A 251 -1.48 28.23 3.26
CA GLY A 251 -2.49 28.87 2.42
C GLY A 251 -3.72 29.38 3.18
N ARG A 252 -4.09 28.74 4.29
CA ARG A 252 -5.20 29.15 5.16
C ARG A 252 -4.80 30.35 6.04
N GLU A 253 -3.57 30.36 6.53
CA GLU A 253 -2.99 31.46 7.30
C GLU A 253 -2.86 32.74 6.46
N ARG A 254 -2.45 32.63 5.18
CA ARG A 254 -2.46 33.76 4.23
C ARG A 254 -3.86 34.28 3.86
N ARG A 255 -4.92 33.49 4.07
CA ARG A 255 -6.32 33.88 3.77
C ARG A 255 -7.07 34.42 4.99
N GLN A 256 -6.51 34.32 6.20
CA GLN A 256 -7.09 35.01 7.34
C GLN A 256 -6.82 36.52 7.18
N PRO A 257 -7.86 37.38 7.23
CA PRO A 257 -7.65 38.80 7.37
C PRO A 257 -6.77 39.03 8.61
N GLY A 258 -5.78 39.92 8.51
CA GLY A 258 -4.97 40.31 9.66
C GLY A 258 -5.88 40.70 10.84
N PRO A 259 -5.40 40.57 12.10
CA PRO A 259 -6.19 40.97 13.26
C PRO A 259 -6.73 42.39 13.02
N PRO A 260 -8.02 42.65 13.32
CA PRO A 260 -8.57 43.98 13.12
C PRO A 260 -7.64 44.98 13.78
N HIS A 261 -7.12 45.93 13.00
CA HIS A 261 -6.35 47.04 13.57
C HIS A 261 -7.18 47.61 14.72
N PRO A 262 -6.59 47.81 15.91
CA PRO A 262 -7.31 48.48 16.99
C PRO A 262 -7.71 49.85 16.45
N VAL A 263 -9.00 50.01 16.16
CA VAL A 263 -9.58 51.32 15.89
C VAL A 263 -9.47 52.05 17.21
N ILE A 264 -8.41 52.86 17.35
CA ILE A 264 -8.26 53.76 18.48
C ILE A 264 -9.40 54.77 18.32
N HIS A 265 -10.53 54.49 18.96
CA HIS A 265 -11.53 55.50 19.25
C HIS A 265 -10.88 56.49 20.20
N THR A 266 -10.21 57.52 19.67
CA THR A 266 -9.87 58.71 20.43
C THR A 266 -11.19 59.36 20.85
N CYS A 267 -11.66 58.99 22.04
CA CYS A 267 -12.71 59.70 22.73
C CYS A 267 -12.13 61.06 23.12
N ILE A 268 -12.34 62.06 22.26
CA ILE A 268 -12.01 63.46 22.58
C ILE A 268 -12.95 63.87 23.73
N PRO A 269 -12.44 64.19 24.93
CA PRO A 269 -13.31 64.62 26.02
C PRO A 269 -13.89 65.99 25.68
N ARG A 270 -15.22 66.04 25.55
CA ARG A 270 -16.00 67.26 25.37
C ARG A 270 -15.84 68.11 26.63
N LYS A 271 -15.01 69.16 26.56
CA LYS A 271 -14.87 70.15 27.64
C LYS A 271 -16.23 70.72 28.01
N ALA A 272 -16.65 70.50 29.26
CA ALA A 272 -17.75 71.21 29.88
C ALA A 272 -17.30 72.65 30.16
N HIS A 273 -17.81 73.60 29.38
CA HIS A 273 -17.68 75.03 29.68
C HIS A 273 -18.91 75.48 30.49
N LEU A 274 -18.71 75.59 31.80
CA LEU A 274 -19.51 76.46 32.67
C LEU A 274 -19.29 77.91 32.26
N GLY A 275 -20.38 78.67 32.25
CA GLY A 275 -20.55 79.90 31.50
C GLY A 275 -19.83 81.14 32.04
N ASN A 276 -19.85 82.18 31.22
CA ASN A 276 -19.86 83.56 31.72
C ASN A 276 -20.56 84.49 30.72
N LEU A 277 -21.20 85.48 31.30
CA LEU A 277 -22.13 86.46 30.76
C LEU A 277 -21.52 87.44 29.74
N GLY A 278 -22.38 87.91 28.85
CA GLY A 278 -22.53 89.36 28.64
C GLY A 278 -22.13 89.93 27.28
N ARG A 279 -23.11 90.61 26.64
CA ARG A 279 -22.99 91.78 25.74
C ARG A 279 -22.30 91.51 24.38
N THR A 280 -22.67 92.06 23.21
CA THR A 280 -23.61 93.08 22.72
C THR A 280 -23.55 93.06 21.18
N ALA A 281 -24.64 93.41 20.50
CA ALA A 281 -24.74 94.08 19.18
C ALA A 281 -24.28 93.37 17.86
N VAL A 282 -25.25 92.98 17.02
CA VAL A 282 -25.63 93.50 15.65
C VAL A 282 -24.53 94.29 14.88
N PRO A 283 -24.37 94.27 13.51
CA PRO A 283 -25.35 94.00 12.41
C PRO A 283 -24.87 93.10 11.23
N PRO A 284 -25.72 92.92 10.18
CA PRO A 284 -25.49 92.03 9.03
C PRO A 284 -24.92 92.73 7.78
N ARG A 285 -24.44 91.94 6.82
CA ARG A 285 -24.28 92.27 5.38
C ARG A 285 -23.92 90.97 4.65
N ASP A 286 -24.80 90.37 3.87
CA ASP A 286 -25.18 90.71 2.48
C ASP A 286 -24.01 90.56 1.49
N GLY A 287 -24.24 89.85 0.40
CA GLY A 287 -23.31 89.82 -0.73
C GLY A 287 -23.17 88.51 -1.52
N ARG A 288 -24.20 88.21 -2.32
CA ARG A 288 -24.18 87.52 -3.64
C ARG A 288 -23.80 86.05 -3.76
#